data_AF-A0A962Q8W7-F1
#
_entry.id   AF-A0A962Q8W7-F1
#
_cell.length_a   1.000
_cell.length_b   1.000
_cell.length_c   1.000
_cell.angle_alpha   90.00
_cell.angle_beta   90.00
_cell.angle_gamma   90.00
#
_symmetry.space_group_name_H-M   'P 1'
#
loop_
_entity.id
_entity.type
_entity.pdbx_description
1 polymer ?
#
loop_
_entity_poly.entity_id
_entity_poly.type
_entity_poly.pdbx_seq_one_letter_code
_entity_poly.pdbx_strand_id
1 'polypeptide(L)'
;MKKLFFLLLISSYIGCGQLLSPTDELISNNELIVIQAHKVAEQLLGHEIDISQISIFIADETEIERCGIQSAGCYQNRTIYINKLINNEQNKCMVLAHELVHAGADINGMNTDHDHNIYNWHMILGHKDCTIL
;
A
#
# COMPACT_ATOMS: atom_id res chain seq x y z
N MET A 1 -47.29 -22.34 24.34
CA MET A 1 -46.08 -22.99 23.75
C MET A 1 -46.35 -23.34 22.30
N LYS A 2 -45.69 -22.65 21.36
CA LYS A 2 -45.05 -23.20 20.15
C LYS A 2 -44.45 -22.02 19.38
N LYS A 3 -43.14 -21.85 19.54
CA LYS A 3 -42.31 -20.84 18.89
C LYS A 3 -42.22 -21.19 17.40
N LEU A 4 -42.61 -20.28 16.52
CA LEU A 4 -42.33 -20.40 15.08
C LEU A 4 -40.87 -19.99 14.86
N PHE A 5 -40.00 -20.98 14.62
CA PHE A 5 -38.61 -20.76 14.26
C PHE A 5 -38.56 -20.31 12.79
N PHE A 6 -38.22 -19.05 12.56
CA PHE A 6 -37.79 -18.57 11.23
C PHE A 6 -36.34 -19.03 11.01
N LEU A 7 -36.17 -20.12 10.28
CA LEU A 7 -34.87 -20.55 9.74
C LEU A 7 -34.58 -19.75 8.46
N LEU A 8 -33.98 -18.58 8.61
CA LEU A 8 -33.29 -17.89 7.51
C LEU A 8 -31.94 -18.57 7.30
N LEU A 9 -31.93 -19.57 6.42
CA LEU A 9 -30.71 -20.08 5.79
C LEU A 9 -30.18 -19.01 4.84
N ILE A 10 -29.35 -18.09 5.36
CA ILE A 10 -28.48 -17.28 4.53
C ILE A 10 -27.37 -18.23 4.09
N SER A 11 -27.53 -18.79 2.89
CA SER A 11 -26.46 -19.50 2.20
C SER A 11 -25.28 -18.54 2.03
N SER A 12 -24.21 -18.83 2.78
CA SER A 12 -22.89 -18.27 2.61
C SER A 12 -22.36 -18.61 1.22
N TYR A 13 -22.70 -17.78 0.23
CA TYR A 13 -21.88 -17.69 -0.97
C TYR A 13 -20.65 -16.86 -0.63
N ILE A 14 -19.57 -17.58 -0.35
CA ILE A 14 -18.21 -17.05 -0.35
C ILE A 14 -17.91 -16.63 -1.79
N GLY A 15 -18.28 -15.40 -2.12
CA GLY A 15 -17.69 -14.64 -3.20
C GLY A 15 -16.71 -13.67 -2.58
N CYS A 16 -15.46 -14.12 -2.42
CA CYS A 16 -14.33 -13.26 -2.09
C CYS A 16 -14.05 -12.35 -3.30
N GLY A 17 -14.91 -11.37 -3.52
CA GLY A 17 -14.64 -10.22 -4.37
C GLY A 17 -14.30 -9.07 -3.44
N GLN A 18 -13.05 -8.62 -3.46
CA GLN A 18 -12.65 -7.36 -2.85
C GLN A 18 -13.70 -6.30 -3.21
N LEU A 19 -14.41 -5.84 -2.19
CA LEU A 19 -15.25 -4.65 -2.29
C LEU A 19 -14.25 -3.50 -2.48
N LEU A 20 -13.92 -3.15 -3.72
CA LEU A 20 -13.32 -1.85 -4.00
C LEU A 20 -14.28 -0.83 -3.41
N SER A 21 -13.84 -0.12 -2.37
CA SER A 21 -14.62 0.98 -1.82
C SER A 21 -14.85 1.98 -2.96
N PRO A 22 -16.06 2.55 -3.09
CA PRO A 22 -16.43 3.44 -4.21
C PRO A 22 -15.64 4.76 -4.28
N THR A 23 -14.58 4.92 -3.49
CA THR A 23 -13.75 6.13 -3.38
C THR A 23 -12.31 5.93 -3.84
N ASP A 24 -11.87 4.70 -4.09
CA ASP A 24 -10.45 4.44 -4.29
C ASP A 24 -10.04 4.66 -5.75
N GLU A 25 -9.18 5.65 -5.99
CA GLU A 25 -8.67 5.98 -7.33
C GLU A 25 -7.41 5.17 -7.61
N LEU A 26 -7.45 4.33 -8.65
CA LEU A 26 -6.27 3.58 -9.11
C LEU A 26 -5.29 4.54 -9.78
N ILE A 27 -4.07 4.61 -9.25
CA ILE A 27 -2.95 5.37 -9.81
C ILE A 27 -2.24 4.50 -10.84
N SER A 28 -1.98 5.03 -12.03
CA SER A 28 -1.24 4.30 -13.06
C SER A 28 0.25 4.19 -12.72
N ASN A 29 0.83 3.01 -12.95
CA ASN A 29 2.27 2.78 -12.75
C ASN A 29 3.18 3.67 -13.63
N ASN A 30 2.61 4.31 -14.65
CA ASN A 30 3.31 5.24 -15.54
C ASN A 30 3.19 6.71 -15.12
N GLU A 31 2.50 7.01 -14.02
CA GLU A 31 2.45 8.36 -13.48
C GLU A 31 3.82 8.77 -12.93
N LEU A 32 4.16 10.05 -13.10
CA LEU A 32 5.48 10.58 -12.73
C LEU A 32 5.82 10.30 -11.26
N ILE A 33 4.83 10.45 -10.38
CA ILE A 33 4.99 10.20 -8.94
C ILE A 33 5.34 8.73 -8.65
N VAL A 34 4.72 7.79 -9.37
CA VAL A 34 4.97 6.36 -9.22
C VAL A 34 6.36 6.01 -9.73
N ILE A 35 6.76 6.54 -10.89
CA ILE A 35 8.09 6.33 -11.45
C ILE A 35 9.19 6.85 -10.50
N GLN A 36 8.97 8.02 -9.88
CA GLN A 36 9.92 8.60 -8.93
C GLN A 36 10.03 7.76 -7.66
N ALA A 37 8.89 7.43 -7.06
CA ALA A 37 8.83 6.60 -5.86
C ALA A 37 9.46 5.22 -6.09
N HIS A 38 9.23 4.63 -7.27
CA HIS A 38 9.81 3.35 -7.68
C HIS A 38 11.34 3.39 -7.71
N LYS A 39 11.93 4.39 -8.38
CA LYS A 39 13.40 4.56 -8.41
C LYS A 39 13.99 4.72 -7.01
N VAL A 40 13.32 5.50 -6.15
CA VAL A 40 13.76 5.68 -4.76
C VAL A 40 13.69 4.35 -4.03
N ALA A 41 12.59 3.60 -4.15
CA ALA A 41 12.40 2.32 -3.50
C ALA A 41 13.45 1.28 -3.93
N GLU A 42 13.76 1.15 -5.22
CA GLU A 42 14.81 0.25 -5.72
C GLU A 42 16.21 0.63 -5.18
N GLN A 43 16.52 1.92 -5.16
CA GLN A 43 17.78 2.42 -4.59
C GLN A 43 17.90 2.20 -3.09
N LEU A 44 16.77 2.14 -2.39
CA LEU A 44 16.73 1.79 -0.98
C LEU A 44 16.87 0.28 -0.87
N LEU A 45 15.91 -0.49 -1.37
CA LEU A 45 15.89 -1.94 -1.28
C LEU A 45 17.19 -2.61 -1.78
N GLY A 46 17.86 -2.02 -2.78
CA GLY A 46 19.04 -2.60 -3.42
C GLY A 46 18.70 -3.69 -4.43
N HIS A 47 17.42 -3.80 -4.78
CA HIS A 47 16.85 -4.78 -5.70
C HIS A 47 15.84 -4.10 -6.62
N GLU A 48 15.68 -4.67 -7.82
CA GLU A 48 14.61 -4.32 -8.75
C GLU A 48 13.25 -4.71 -8.15
N ILE A 49 12.24 -3.87 -8.41
CA ILE A 49 10.87 -4.12 -7.97
C ILE A 49 10.01 -4.28 -9.22
N ASP A 50 9.40 -5.45 -9.40
CA ASP A 50 8.43 -5.66 -10.48
C ASP A 50 7.10 -4.97 -10.14
N ILE A 51 7.03 -3.66 -10.43
CA ILE A 51 5.88 -2.82 -10.12
C ILE A 51 4.61 -3.27 -10.86
N SER A 52 4.72 -4.08 -11.92
CA SER A 52 3.55 -4.64 -12.61
C SER A 52 2.74 -5.60 -11.73
N GLN A 53 3.34 -6.11 -10.66
CA GLN A 53 2.67 -6.95 -9.66
C GLN A 53 1.99 -6.13 -8.56
N ILE A 54 2.06 -4.80 -8.59
CA ILE A 54 1.57 -3.91 -7.53
C ILE A 54 0.41 -3.07 -8.06
N SER A 55 -0.68 -3.01 -7.30
CA SER A 55 -1.77 -2.06 -7.52
C SER A 55 -1.65 -0.90 -6.54
N ILE A 56 -1.85 0.34 -7.00
CA ILE A 56 -1.69 1.54 -6.16
C ILE A 56 -3.00 2.32 -6.16
N PHE A 57 -3.57 2.59 -4.99
CA PHE A 57 -4.81 3.32 -4.83
C PHE A 57 -4.62 4.56 -3.95
N ILE A 58 -5.27 5.66 -4.32
CA ILE A 58 -5.60 6.75 -3.39
C ILE A 58 -6.81 6.31 -2.60
N ALA A 59 -6.72 6.31 -1.27
CA ALA A 59 -7.76 5.80 -0.38
C ALA A 59 -8.06 6.75 0.78
N ASP A 60 -9.23 6.55 1.39
CA ASP A 60 -9.66 7.25 2.58
C ASP A 60 -8.95 6.71 3.83
N GLU A 61 -8.81 7.54 4.88
CA GLU A 61 -8.13 7.17 6.13
C GLU A 61 -8.67 5.87 6.74
N THR A 62 -9.98 5.61 6.63
CA THR A 62 -10.61 4.39 7.14
C THR A 62 -10.19 3.11 6.41
N GLU A 63 -9.80 3.20 5.14
CA GLU A 63 -9.27 2.05 4.37
C GLU A 63 -7.82 1.75 4.82
N ILE A 64 -7.06 2.80 5.10
CA ILE A 64 -5.65 2.70 5.51
C ILE A 64 -5.55 2.17 6.95
N GLU A 65 -6.44 2.60 7.85
CA GLU A 65 -6.52 2.08 9.22
C GLU A 65 -6.73 0.56 9.28
N ARG A 66 -7.35 -0.04 8.25
CA ARG A 66 -7.53 -1.50 8.17
C ARG A 66 -6.21 -2.26 7.99
N CYS A 67 -5.16 -1.57 7.55
CA CYS A 67 -3.82 -2.14 7.45
C CYS A 67 -3.02 -2.09 8.76
N GLY A 68 -3.50 -1.38 9.79
CA GLY A 68 -2.78 -1.11 11.04
C GLY A 68 -2.52 0.38 11.26
N ILE A 69 -1.94 0.74 12.41
CA ILE A 69 -1.68 2.13 12.82
C ILE A 69 -0.58 2.74 11.93
N GLN A 70 -0.91 3.14 10.71
CA GLN A 70 -0.04 3.87 9.80
C GLN A 70 -0.91 4.89 9.06
N SER A 71 -0.74 6.18 9.34
CA SER A 71 -1.70 7.23 8.94
C SER A 71 -1.52 7.76 7.52
N ALA A 72 -0.41 7.43 6.86
CA ALA A 72 -0.02 8.04 5.59
C ALA A 72 -0.16 7.10 4.38
N GLY A 73 0.12 5.82 4.56
CA GLY A 73 0.01 4.80 3.53
C GLY A 73 0.03 3.41 4.14
N CYS A 74 -0.21 2.41 3.30
CA CYS A 74 -0.19 1.01 3.66
C CYS A 74 0.16 0.15 2.46
N TYR A 75 0.99 -0.87 2.68
CA TYR A 75 1.12 -2.02 1.82
C TYR A 75 0.43 -3.26 2.40
N GLN A 76 -0.46 -3.89 1.62
CA GLN A 76 -1.06 -5.16 1.96
C GLN A 76 -1.36 -5.98 0.71
N ASN A 77 -0.89 -7.24 0.66
CA ASN A 77 -1.22 -8.21 -0.38
C ASN A 77 -1.09 -7.67 -1.81
N ARG A 78 0.10 -7.17 -2.18
CA ARG A 78 0.36 -6.57 -3.51
C ARG A 78 -0.41 -5.28 -3.82
N THR A 79 -1.06 -4.68 -2.83
CA THR A 79 -1.76 -3.41 -2.98
C THR A 79 -1.17 -2.36 -2.06
N ILE A 80 -0.92 -1.17 -2.62
CA ILE A 80 -0.55 0.02 -1.88
C ILE A 80 -1.74 0.96 -1.81
N TYR A 81 -2.02 1.47 -0.62
CA TYR A 81 -3.02 2.50 -0.35
C TYR A 81 -2.30 3.76 0.12
N ILE A 82 -2.57 4.92 -0.49
CA ILE A 82 -2.04 6.22 -0.08
C ILE A 82 -3.18 7.09 0.42
N ASN A 83 -2.98 7.77 1.54
CA ASN A 83 -4.02 8.63 2.11
C ASN A 83 -4.32 9.82 1.18
N LYS A 84 -5.58 9.95 0.77
CA LYS A 84 -6.07 11.07 -0.07
C LYS A 84 -5.80 12.45 0.52
N LEU A 85 -5.64 12.56 1.84
CA LEU A 85 -5.36 13.81 2.54
C LEU A 85 -3.91 14.29 2.37
N ILE A 86 -3.03 13.47 1.81
CA ILE A 86 -1.67 13.87 1.47
C ILE A 86 -1.72 14.64 0.17
N ASN A 87 -1.86 15.95 0.26
CA ASN A 87 -2.04 16.81 -0.91
C ASN A 87 -0.70 17.26 -1.54
N ASN A 88 0.40 17.05 -0.83
CA ASN A 88 1.73 17.42 -1.27
C ASN A 88 2.36 16.26 -2.05
N GLU A 89 2.68 16.49 -3.33
CA GLU A 89 3.24 15.49 -4.23
C GLU A 89 4.57 14.89 -3.73
N GLN A 90 5.42 15.70 -3.09
CA GLN A 90 6.65 15.20 -2.47
C GLN A 90 6.33 14.22 -1.34
N ASN A 91 5.42 14.57 -0.42
CA ASN A 91 5.00 13.68 0.66
C ASN A 91 4.34 12.40 0.12
N LYS A 92 3.50 12.49 -0.90
CA LYS A 92 2.90 11.32 -1.55
C LYS A 92 3.99 10.42 -2.13
N CYS A 93 5.00 10.98 -2.81
CA CYS A 93 6.11 10.22 -3.37
C CYS A 93 6.91 9.51 -2.28
N MET A 94 7.20 10.20 -1.16
CA MET A 94 7.93 9.61 -0.04
C MET A 94 7.17 8.45 0.60
N VAL A 95 5.86 8.59 0.78
CA VAL A 95 5.00 7.52 1.31
C VAL A 95 4.93 6.36 0.33
N LEU A 96 4.72 6.63 -0.96
CA LEU A 96 4.70 5.58 -1.97
C LEU A 96 6.05 4.84 -2.04
N ALA A 97 7.17 5.55 -1.96
CA ALA A 97 8.50 4.94 -1.94
C ALA A 97 8.69 4.04 -0.72
N HIS A 98 8.18 4.47 0.45
CA HIS A 98 8.17 3.67 1.66
C HIS A 98 7.40 2.35 1.47
N GLU A 99 6.17 2.43 0.97
CA GLU A 99 5.34 1.23 0.77
C GLU A 99 5.89 0.32 -0.35
N LEU A 100 6.52 0.89 -1.38
CA LEU A 100 7.17 0.12 -2.44
C LEU A 100 8.38 -0.67 -1.92
N VAL A 101 9.09 -0.20 -0.89
CA VAL A 101 10.16 -0.99 -0.25
C VAL A 101 9.58 -2.24 0.40
N HIS A 102 8.46 -2.12 1.13
CA HIS A 102 7.77 -3.28 1.70
C HIS A 102 7.28 -4.23 0.63
N ALA A 103 6.67 -3.68 -0.43
CA ALA A 103 6.20 -4.46 -1.56
C ALA A 103 7.33 -5.21 -2.26
N GLY A 104 8.45 -4.53 -2.51
CA GLY A 104 9.63 -5.10 -3.13
C GLY A 104 10.26 -6.21 -2.28
N ALA A 105 10.31 -6.03 -0.96
CA ALA A 105 10.77 -7.07 -0.04
C ALA A 105 9.87 -8.32 -0.11
N ASP A 106 8.54 -8.15 -0.11
CA ASP A 106 7.58 -9.25 -0.27
C ASP A 106 7.69 -9.93 -1.66
N ILE A 107 7.83 -9.16 -2.74
CA ILE A 107 8.04 -9.70 -4.11
C ILE A 107 9.29 -10.57 -4.17
N ASN A 108 10.38 -10.08 -3.57
CA ASN A 108 11.67 -10.75 -3.60
C ASN A 108 11.84 -11.82 -2.51
N GLY A 109 10.81 -12.10 -1.70
CA GLY A 109 10.86 -13.10 -0.62
C GLY A 109 11.86 -12.75 0.49
N MET A 110 12.11 -11.45 0.72
CA MET A 110 13.01 -10.94 1.74
C MET A 110 12.30 -10.95 3.11
N ASN A 111 13.02 -11.30 4.17
CA ASN A 111 12.43 -11.36 5.51
C ASN A 111 12.32 -9.95 6.10
N THR A 112 11.10 -9.41 6.14
CA THR A 112 10.79 -8.08 6.67
C THR A 112 10.85 -7.97 8.20
N ASP A 113 10.93 -9.10 8.92
CA ASP A 113 10.92 -9.14 10.39
C ASP A 113 12.34 -9.13 11.01
N HIS A 114 13.40 -9.37 10.23
CA HIS A 114 14.77 -9.55 10.76
C HIS A 114 15.80 -8.58 10.20
N ASP A 115 15.53 -7.93 9.07
CA ASP A 115 16.38 -6.87 8.57
C ASP A 115 16.07 -5.58 9.35
N HIS A 116 16.82 -5.37 10.42
CA HIS A 116 16.93 -4.11 11.17
C HIS A 116 17.28 -2.88 10.28
N ASN A 117 17.50 -3.07 8.99
CA ASN A 117 17.53 -2.01 7.98
C ASN A 117 16.16 -1.40 7.68
N ILE A 118 15.04 -2.06 8.00
CA ILE A 118 13.70 -1.50 7.77
C ILE A 118 13.45 -0.25 8.62
N TYR A 119 14.00 -0.20 9.84
CA TYR A 119 13.96 0.99 10.70
C TYR A 119 14.94 2.10 10.24
N ASN A 120 15.98 1.78 9.46
CA ASN A 120 16.88 2.79 8.88
C ASN A 120 16.26 3.50 7.67
N TRP A 121 15.29 2.90 6.98
CA TRP A 121 14.65 3.54 5.80
C TRP A 121 13.88 4.80 6.15
N HIS A 122 13.19 4.83 7.30
CA HIS A 122 12.53 6.03 7.81
C HIS A 122 13.50 7.22 8.00
N MET A 123 14.77 6.95 8.35
CA MET A 123 15.81 7.98 8.47
C MET A 123 16.42 8.40 7.12
N ILE A 124 16.50 7.47 6.15
CA ILE A 124 17.08 7.74 4.82
C ILE A 124 16.10 8.49 3.91
N LEU A 125 14.79 8.23 4.05
CA LEU A 125 13.74 8.93 3.32
C LEU A 125 13.72 10.44 3.64
N GLY A 126 14.15 10.87 4.82
CA GLY A 126 14.33 12.30 5.14
C GLY A 126 15.41 13.02 4.30
N HIS A 127 16.23 12.28 3.54
CA HIS A 127 17.39 12.81 2.79
C HIS A 127 17.45 12.39 1.32
N LYS A 128 16.61 11.46 0.85
CA LYS A 128 16.55 11.11 -0.57
C LYS A 128 15.40 11.86 -1.23
N ASP A 129 15.81 12.79 -2.08
CA ASP A 129 14.94 13.68 -2.82
C ASP A 129 14.00 12.92 -3.76
N CYS A 130 12.71 12.82 -3.38
CA CYS A 130 11.59 12.87 -4.33
C CYS A 130 11.48 14.26 -4.98
N THR A 131 12.63 14.83 -5.39
CA THR A 131 12.73 16.17 -5.95
C THR A 131 12.79 16.00 -7.45
N ILE A 132 11.80 16.61 -8.09
CA ILE A 132 11.54 16.65 -9.52
C ILE A 132 12.86 16.78 -10.29
N LEU A 133 13.20 15.79 -11.11
CA LEU A 133 14.05 15.96 -12.29
C LEU A 133 13.22 16.55 -13.42
#